data_AF-A0A564XWQ8-F1
#
_entry.id   AF-A0A564XWQ8-F1
#
_cell.length_a   1.000
_cell.length_b   1.000
_cell.length_c   1.000
_cell.angle_alpha   90.00
_cell.angle_beta   90.00
_cell.angle_gamma   90.00
#
_symmetry.space_group_name_H-M   'P 1'
#
loop_
_entity.id
_entity.type
_entity.pdbx_description
1 polymer ?
#
loop_
_entity_poly.entity_id
_entity_poly.type
_entity_poly.pdbx_seq_one_letter_code
_entity_poly.pdbx_strand_id
1 'polypeptide(L)'
;VEPRALRILRSAEFAPLIVLLIPPPLNRLLSQDGQRENLDGSLKKLSRESEVLEYIYRPYADRIIVHRGIEESVDEIIDLVKEARCERWIPIRWTC
;
A
#
# COMPACT_ATOMS: atom_id res chain seq x y z
N VAL A 1 0.61 4.47 10.12
CA VAL A 1 -0.50 5.34 10.60
C VAL A 1 -1.75 4.49 10.72
N GLU A 2 -2.47 4.54 11.84
CA GLU A 2 -3.70 3.77 11.99
C GLU A 2 -4.82 4.27 11.05
N PRO A 3 -5.80 3.42 10.68
CA PRO A 3 -6.89 3.80 9.78
C PRO A 3 -7.71 5.00 10.30
N ARG A 4 -7.83 5.12 11.63
CA ARG A 4 -8.52 6.25 12.26
C ARG A 4 -7.79 7.57 12.02
N ALA A 5 -6.46 7.56 12.05
CA ALA A 5 -5.65 8.75 11.74
C ALA A 5 -5.78 9.13 10.26
N LEU A 6 -5.79 8.15 9.36
CA LEU A 6 -5.98 8.40 7.92
C LEU A 6 -7.32 9.08 7.62
N ARG A 7 -8.39 8.75 8.36
CA ARG A 7 -9.68 9.45 8.24
C ARG A 7 -9.58 10.93 8.58
N ILE A 8 -8.81 11.28 9.61
CA ILE A 8 -8.64 12.66 10.08
C ILE A 8 -7.79 13.45 9.08
N LEU A 9 -6.71 12.84 8.60
CA LEU A 9 -5.81 13.45 7.61
C LEU A 9 -6.48 13.67 6.25
N ARG A 10 -7.59 12.99 5.96
CA ARG A 10 -8.33 13.12 4.70
C ARG A 10 -9.25 14.35 4.70
N SER A 11 -8.63 15.53 4.78
CA SER A 11 -9.25 16.86 4.74
C SER A 11 -8.72 17.66 3.54
N ALA A 12 -9.38 18.79 3.23
CA ALA A 12 -8.95 19.70 2.17
C ALA A 12 -7.59 20.34 2.46
N GLU A 13 -7.26 20.56 3.73
CA GLU A 13 -6.01 21.16 4.17
C GLU A 13 -4.80 20.27 3.87
N PHE A 14 -4.92 18.96 4.11
CA PHE A 14 -3.81 18.03 3.96
C PHE A 14 -3.81 17.29 2.63
N ALA A 15 -5.00 16.98 2.09
CA ALA A 15 -5.20 16.25 0.84
C ALA A 15 -4.17 15.13 0.57
N PRO A 16 -3.96 14.19 1.52
CA PRO A 16 -2.84 13.28 1.48
C PRO A 16 -2.95 12.31 0.30
N LEU A 17 -1.81 11.98 -0.32
CA LEU A 17 -1.70 10.83 -1.22
C LEU A 17 -1.45 9.58 -0.37
N ILE A 18 -2.41 8.65 -0.36
CA ILE A 18 -2.31 7.39 0.37
C ILE A 18 -2.01 6.26 -0.63
N VAL A 19 -0.78 5.77 -0.61
CA VAL A 19 -0.34 4.62 -1.43
C VAL A 19 -0.23 3.39 -0.55
N LEU A 20 -0.92 2.31 -0.93
CA LEU A 20 -0.81 1.02 -0.27
C LEU A 20 0.10 0.09 -1.08
N LEU A 21 1.26 -0.27 -0.52
CA LEU A 21 2.17 -1.25 -1.10
C LEU A 21 1.83 -2.64 -0.54
N ILE A 22 1.42 -3.56 -1.42
CA ILE A 22 1.07 -4.93 -1.06
C ILE A 22 2.16 -5.91 -1.49
N PRO A 23 2.40 -7.00 -0.75
CA PRO A 23 3.40 -7.99 -1.12
C PRO A 23 3.05 -8.68 -2.45
N PRO A 24 4.03 -9.27 -3.14
CA PRO A 24 3.74 -10.14 -4.26
C PRO A 24 2.96 -11.38 -3.79
N PRO A 25 2.25 -12.07 -4.71
CA PRO A 25 1.52 -13.27 -4.36
C PRO A 25 2.44 -14.32 -3.72
N LEU A 26 1.92 -15.05 -2.73
CA LEU A 26 2.68 -16.02 -1.94
C LEU A 26 3.48 -17.01 -2.81
N ASN A 27 2.90 -17.47 -3.92
CA ASN A 27 3.59 -18.37 -4.85
C ASN A 27 4.91 -17.79 -5.40
N ARG A 28 5.00 -16.47 -5.61
CA ARG A 28 6.24 -15.80 -6.03
C ARG A 28 7.24 -15.67 -4.89
N LEU A 29 6.78 -15.38 -3.67
CA LEU A 29 7.65 -15.33 -2.48
C LEU A 29 8.33 -16.69 -2.26
N LEU A 30 7.55 -17.77 -2.33
CA LEU A 30 8.04 -19.14 -2.14
C LEU A 30 9.06 -19.59 -3.20
N SER A 31 8.99 -19.03 -4.41
CA SER A 31 9.94 -19.32 -5.48
C SER A 31 11.26 -18.54 -5.38
N GLN A 32 11.27 -17.41 -4.65
CA GLN A 32 12.43 -16.53 -4.54
C GLN A 32 13.38 -16.95 -3.41
N ASP A 33 12.87 -17.50 -2.31
CA ASP A 33 13.65 -17.68 -1.08
C ASP A 33 14.48 -18.97 -0.97
N GLY A 34 14.44 -19.91 -1.93
CA GLY A 34 15.37 -21.05 -2.04
C GLY A 34 15.43 -22.05 -0.87
N GLN A 35 14.76 -21.79 0.25
CA GLN A 35 14.84 -22.49 1.54
C GLN A 35 13.41 -22.95 1.92
N ARG A 36 13.00 -24.10 1.38
CA ARG A 36 11.57 -24.42 1.17
C ARG A 36 10.82 -25.04 2.35
N GLU A 37 11.47 -25.37 3.48
CA GLU A 37 10.82 -26.22 4.49
C GLU A 37 10.52 -25.50 5.81
N ASN A 38 11.41 -24.63 6.30
CA ASN A 38 11.21 -23.94 7.58
C ASN A 38 10.65 -22.50 7.47
N LEU A 39 10.74 -21.88 6.28
CA LEU A 39 10.25 -20.51 6.04
C LEU A 39 8.76 -20.47 5.65
N ASP A 40 8.19 -21.62 5.27
CA ASP A 40 6.82 -21.75 4.80
C ASP A 40 5.77 -21.31 5.83
N GLY A 41 5.97 -21.64 7.11
CA GLY A 41 5.01 -21.34 8.17
C GLY A 41 4.94 -19.85 8.52
N SER A 42 6.10 -19.22 8.69
CA SER A 42 6.19 -17.79 9.00
C SER A 42 5.76 -16.92 7.82
N LEU A 43 6.14 -17.28 6.59
CA LEU A 43 5.71 -16.56 5.39
C LEU A 43 4.20 -16.68 5.14
N LYS A 44 3.61 -17.86 5.36
CA LYS A 44 2.14 -18.03 5.30
C LYS A 44 1.42 -17.17 6.34
N LYS A 45 1.96 -17.11 7.57
CA LYS A 45 1.41 -16.25 8.62
C LYS A 45 1.50 -14.77 8.24
N LEU A 46 2.67 -14.32 7.77
CA LEU A 46 2.89 -12.95 7.31
C LEU A 46 1.98 -12.59 6.13
N SER A 47 1.82 -13.49 5.15
CA SER A 47 0.90 -13.30 4.03
C SER A 47 -0.53 -13.09 4.51
N ARG A 48 -0.99 -13.90 5.47
CA ARG A 48 -2.33 -13.76 6.04
C ARG A 48 -2.50 -12.47 6.83
N GLU A 49 -1.51 -12.07 7.61
CA GLU A 49 -1.51 -10.78 8.31
C GLU A 49 -1.56 -9.63 7.30
N SER A 50 -0.81 -9.73 6.20
CA SER A 50 -0.83 -8.75 5.12
C SER A 50 -2.19 -8.65 4.44
N GLU A 51 -2.87 -9.77 4.17
CA GLU A 51 -4.23 -9.77 3.59
C GLU A 51 -5.25 -9.05 4.49
N VAL A 52 -5.15 -9.26 5.81
CA VAL A 52 -6.00 -8.57 6.78
C VAL A 52 -5.73 -7.06 6.78
N LEU A 53 -4.45 -6.67 6.79
CA LEU A 53 -4.07 -5.26 6.70
C LEU A 53 -4.54 -4.65 5.38
N GLU A 54 -4.34 -5.33 4.27
CA GLU A 54 -4.80 -4.88 2.97
C GLU A 54 -6.31 -4.62 2.98
N TYR A 55 -7.12 -5.54 3.50
CA TYR A 55 -8.55 -5.36 3.62
C TYR A 55 -8.93 -4.10 4.44
N ILE A 56 -8.24 -3.86 5.55
CA ILE A 56 -8.50 -2.73 6.45
C ILE A 56 -8.10 -1.39 5.82
N TYR A 57 -6.97 -1.35 5.12
CA TYR A 57 -6.37 -0.11 4.61
C TYR A 57 -6.82 0.24 3.18
N ARG A 58 -7.25 -0.74 2.38
CA ARG A 58 -7.71 -0.57 1.00
C ARG A 58 -8.77 0.53 0.80
N PRO A 59 -9.77 0.74 1.68
CA PRO A 59 -10.75 1.83 1.52
C PRO A 59 -10.17 3.24 1.63
N TYR A 60 -8.95 3.38 2.14
CA TYR A 60 -8.26 4.66 2.30
C TYR A 60 -7.23 4.91 1.21
N ALA A 61 -6.87 3.90 0.42
CA ALA A 61 -5.81 3.99 -0.58
C ALA A 61 -6.31 4.70 -1.86
N ASP A 62 -5.56 5.71 -2.30
CA ASP A 62 -5.72 6.32 -3.62
C ASP A 62 -5.12 5.43 -4.72
N ARG A 63 -4.04 4.71 -4.37
CA ARG A 63 -3.32 3.78 -5.25
C ARG A 63 -2.89 2.55 -4.48
N ILE A 64 -2.92 1.41 -5.16
CA ILE A 64 -2.43 0.14 -4.63
C ILE A 64 -1.35 -0.36 -5.58
N ILE A 65 -0.15 -0.57 -5.05
CA ILE A 65 1.01 -1.06 -5.80
C ILE A 65 1.30 -2.48 -5.32
N VAL A 66 1.42 -3.42 -6.25
CA VAL A 66 1.94 -4.74 -5.94
C VAL A 66 3.46 -4.68 -6.01
N HIS A 67 4.14 -5.07 -4.94
CA HIS A 67 5.59 -5.09 -4.90
C HIS A 67 6.13 -6.11 -5.92
N ARG A 68 6.82 -5.62 -6.96
CA ARG A 68 7.37 -6.43 -8.07
C ARG A 68 8.90 -6.53 -8.06
N GLY A 69 9.54 -5.80 -7.17
CA GLY A 69 10.98 -5.56 -7.13
C GLY A 69 11.22 -4.16 -6.55
N ILE A 70 12.39 -3.93 -5.95
CA ILE A 70 12.65 -2.67 -5.24
C ILE A 70 12.67 -1.51 -6.23
N GLU A 71 13.45 -1.63 -7.32
CA GLU A 71 13.60 -0.59 -8.32
C GLU A 71 12.25 -0.23 -8.95
N GLU A 72 11.50 -1.21 -9.44
CA GLU A 72 10.22 -0.94 -10.12
C GLU A 72 9.16 -0.36 -9.18
N SER A 73 9.11 -0.82 -7.92
CA SER A 73 8.14 -0.29 -6.96
C SER A 73 8.50 1.13 -6.52
N VAL A 74 9.79 1.41 -6.35
CA VAL A 74 10.27 2.75 -5.96
C VAL A 74 10.01 3.75 -7.08
N ASP A 75 10.32 3.39 -8.33
CA ASP A 75 10.07 4.25 -9.49
C ASP A 75 8.56 4.56 -9.64
N GLU A 76 7.70 3.55 -9.50
CA GLU A 76 6.24 3.75 -9.53
C GLU A 76 5.76 4.70 -8.42
N ILE A 77 6.30 4.57 -7.20
CA ILE A 77 5.97 5.48 -6.09
C ILE A 77 6.46 6.90 -6.38
N ILE A 78 7.68 7.05 -6.89
CA ILE A 78 8.26 8.36 -7.23
C ILE A 78 7.38 9.07 -8.27
N ASP A 79 6.94 8.36 -9.30
CA ASP A 79 6.10 8.93 -10.35
C ASP A 79 4.71 9.33 -9.83
N LEU A 80 4.10 8.52 -8.96
CA LEU A 80 2.85 8.90 -8.28
C LEU A 80 3.01 10.16 -7.42
N VAL A 81 4.13 10.30 -6.72
CA VAL A 81 4.42 11.50 -5.92
C VAL A 81 4.60 12.73 -6.82
N LYS A 82 5.27 12.58 -7.98
CA LYS A 82 5.39 13.67 -8.97
C LYS A 82 4.03 14.08 -9.51
N GLU A 83 3.18 13.13 -9.88
CA GLU A 83 1.80 13.39 -10.34
C GLU A 83 0.97 14.08 -9.27
N ALA A 84 1.13 13.67 -8.00
CA ALA A 84 0.37 14.24 -6.90
C ALA A 84 0.77 15.68 -6.53
N ARG A 85 1.91 16.18 -7.02
CA ARG A 85 2.31 17.59 -6.86
C ARG A 85 1.52 18.55 -7.76
N CYS A 86 0.81 18.03 -8.76
CA CYS A 86 -0.12 18.81 -9.58
C CYS A 86 -1.45 19.04 -8.84
N GLU A 87 -2.26 19.99 -9.30
CA GLU A 87 -3.58 20.27 -8.73
C GLU A 87 -4.46 19.00 -8.74
N ARG A 88 -4.86 18.54 -7.55
CA ARG A 88 -5.70 17.34 -7.36
C ARG A 88 -7.12 17.75 -7.00
N TRP A 89 -8.08 17.05 -7.58
CA TRP A 89 -9.48 17.14 -7.15
C TRP A 89 -9.64 16.61 -5.72
N ILE A 90 -10.18 17.45 -4.85
CA ILE A 90 -10.63 17.06 -3.50
C ILE A 90 -12.16 17.07 -3.44
N PRO A 91 -12.80 16.06 -2.84
CA PRO A 91 -14.24 16.07 -2.63
C PRO A 91 -14.68 17.25 -1.76
N ILE A 92 -15.81 17.89 -2.10
CA ILE A 92 -16.42 18.95 -1.28
C ILE A 92 -16.68 18.52 0.17
N ARG A 93 -16.89 17.22 0.43
CA ARG A 93 -17.04 16.71 1.80
C ARG A 93 -15.77 16.86 2.66
N TRP A 94 -14.65 17.25 2.06
CA TRP A 94 -13.38 17.49 2.75
C TRP A 94 -13.15 18.98 3.07
N THR A 95 -13.98 19.88 2.53
CA THR A 95 -13.87 21.35 2.70
C THR A 95 -14.80 21.90 3.79
N CYS A 96 -15.34 21.03 4.65
CA CYS A 96 -16.24 21.42 5.75
C CYS A 96 -15.54 22.29 6.79
#